data_AF-A0A8T7DAK0-F1
#
_entry.id   AF-A0A8T7DAK0-F1
#
_cell.length_a   1.000
_cell.length_b   1.000
_cell.length_c   1.000
_cell.angle_alpha   90.00
_cell.angle_beta   90.00
_cell.angle_gamma   90.00
#
_symmetry.space_group_name_H-M   'P 1'
#
loop_
_entity.id
_entity.type
_entity.pdbx_description
1 polymer ?
#
loop_
_entity_poly.entity_id
_entity_poly.type
_entity_poly.pdbx_seq_one_letter_code
_entity_poly.pdbx_strand_id
1 'polypeptide(L)' 'MDDLVARHKAARMGLKVMGTIGVFLLAHKQGHITECQVNGYINTLIDKHNMYLSDEVIDKIARMLT' A
#
# COMPACT_ATOMS: atom_id res chain seq x y z
N MET A 1 -17.67 9.87 -7.42
CA MET A 1 -17.86 9.15 -6.14
C MET A 1 -16.58 9.37 -5.36
N ASP A 2 -16.62 10.00 -4.20
CA ASP A 2 -15.41 10.35 -3.46
C ASP A 2 -14.84 9.11 -2.76
N ASP A 3 -13.66 8.68 -3.21
CA ASP A 3 -12.92 7.53 -2.66
C ASP A 3 -12.69 7.69 -1.15
N LEU A 4 -12.55 8.92 -0.65
CA LEU A 4 -12.41 9.17 0.78
C LEU A 4 -13.70 8.81 1.53
N VAL A 5 -14.87 9.20 1.00
CA VAL A 5 -16.17 8.90 1.61
C VAL A 5 -16.46 7.40 1.60
N ALA A 6 -16.11 6.72 0.49
CA ALA A 6 -16.22 5.27 0.39
C ALA A 6 -15.35 4.55 1.43
N ARG A 7 -14.10 5.01 1.60
CA ARG A 7 -13.18 4.48 2.61
C ARG A 7 -13.69 4.67 4.04
N HIS A 8 -14.21 5.85 4.35
CA HIS A 8 -14.80 6.12 5.68
C HIS A 8 -16.05 5.28 5.94
N LYS A 9 -16.89 5.04 4.93
CA LYS A 9 -18.06 4.17 5.08
C LYS A 9 -17.64 2.72 5.34
N ALA A 10 -16.67 2.20 4.58
CA ALA A 10 -16.14 0.86 4.78
C ALA A 10 -15.51 0.68 6.17
N ALA A 11 -14.71 1.66 6.63
CA ALA A 11 -14.12 1.64 7.97
C ALA A 11 -15.19 1.61 9.08
N ARG A 12 -16.27 2.40 8.95
CA ARG A 12 -17.41 2.38 9.89
C ARG A 12 -18.15 1.04 9.92
N MET A 13 -18.06 0.26 8.85
CA MET A 13 -18.62 -1.09 8.76
C MET A 13 -17.66 -2.18 9.27
N GLY A 14 -16.52 -1.81 9.86
CA GLY A 14 -15.48 -2.74 10.30
C GLY A 14 -14.66 -3.36 9.17
N LEU A 15 -14.79 -2.86 7.94
CA LEU A 15 -14.04 -3.36 6.79
C LEU A 15 -12.66 -2.70 6.74
N LYS A 16 -11.62 -3.52 6.62
CA LYS A 16 -10.26 -3.04 6.40
C LYS A 16 -10.11 -2.64 4.93
N VAL A 17 -10.15 -1.33 4.68
CA VAL A 17 -9.81 -0.79 3.37
C VAL A 17 -8.32 -0.99 3.11
N MET A 18 -8.00 -1.60 1.98
CA MET A 18 -6.62 -1.81 1.55
C MET A 18 -6.39 -1.09 0.22
N GLY A 19 -5.47 -0.13 0.20
CA GLY A 19 -4.99 0.48 -1.04
C GLY A 19 -3.95 -0.40 -1.73
N THR A 20 -3.50 0.00 -2.92
CA THR A 20 -2.54 -0.75 -3.76
C THR A 20 -1.29 -1.19 -2.99
N ILE A 21 -0.72 -0.31 -2.16
CA ILE A 21 0.45 -0.63 -1.32
C ILE A 21 0.13 -1.75 -0.32
N GLY A 22 -1.05 -1.68 0.30
CA GLY A 22 -1.48 -2.71 1.25
C GLY A 22 -1.63 -4.07 0.59
N VAL A 23 -2.05 -4.11 -0.69
CA VAL A 23 -2.14 -5.35 -1.47
C VAL A 23 -0.75 -5.94 -1.71
N PHE A 24 0.25 -5.13 -2.07
CA PHE A 24 1.62 -5.62 -2.23
C PHE A 24 2.20 -6.15 -0.91
N LEU A 25 2.00 -5.43 0.19
CA LEU A 25 2.46 -5.89 1.51
C LEU A 25 1.79 -7.20 1.94
N LEU A 26 0.50 -7.37 1.63
CA LEU A 26 -0.21 -8.61 1.90
C LEU A 26 0.33 -9.77 1.05
N ALA A 27 0.55 -9.54 -0.25
CA ALA A 27 1.11 -10.53 -1.15
C ALA A 27 2.53 -10.97 -0.72
N HIS A 28 3.35 -10.02 -0.23
CA HIS A 28 4.65 -10.32 0.37
C HIS A 28 4.52 -11.21 1.61
N LYS A 29 3.63 -10.82 2.54
CA LYS A 29 3.37 -11.59 3.76
C LYS A 29 2.87 -13.02 3.46
N GLN A 30 2.18 -13.22 2.35
CA GLN A 30 1.69 -14.53 1.89
C GLN A 30 2.74 -15.31 1.07
N GLY A 31 3.93 -14.74 0.84
CA GLY A 31 5.01 -15.38 0.07
C GLY A 31 4.78 -15.40 -1.44
N HIS A 32 3.84 -14.62 -1.96
CA HIS A 32 3.55 -14.54 -3.41
C HIS A 32 4.56 -13.67 -4.17
N ILE A 33 5.14 -12.68 -3.49
CA ILE A 33 6.15 -11.78 -4.04
C ILE A 33 7.26 -11.56 -3.02
N THR A 34 8.46 -11.25 -3.49
CA THR A 34 9.62 -10.95 -2.65
C THR A 34 9.65 -9.47 -2.25
N GLU A 35 10.41 -9.15 -1.20
CA GLU A 35 10.66 -7.76 -0.79
C GLU A 35 11.18 -6.90 -1.96
N CYS A 36 12.11 -7.43 -2.76
CA CYS A 36 12.65 -6.75 -3.94
C CYS A 36 11.54 -6.40 -4.95
N GLN A 37 10.58 -7.31 -5.15
CA GLN A 37 9.43 -7.05 -6.03
C GLN A 37 8.51 -5.98 -5.44
N VAL A 38 8.25 -5.98 -4.13
CA VAL A 38 7.46 -4.91 -3.48
C VAL A 38 8.09 -3.55 -3.71
N ASN A 39 9.40 -3.42 -3.46
CA ASN A 39 10.13 -2.17 -3.66
C ASN A 39 10.08 -1.72 -5.13
N GLY A 40 10.24 -2.64 -6.08
CA GLY A 40 10.10 -2.34 -7.51
C GLY A 40 8.71 -1.83 -7.89
N TYR A 41 7.64 -2.41 -7.33
CA TYR A 41 6.28 -1.95 -7.57
C TYR A 41 6.00 -0.57 -6.98
N ILE A 42 6.51 -0.30 -5.76
CA ILE A 42 6.36 1.01 -5.11
C ILE A 42 7.11 2.08 -5.90
N ASN A 43 8.35 1.82 -6.31
CA ASN A 43 9.10 2.76 -7.15
C ASN A 43 8.39 3.02 -8.47
N THR A 44 7.78 1.99 -9.07
CA THR A 44 6.96 2.18 -10.29
C THR A 44 5.77 3.11 -10.05
N LEU A 45 5.09 3.01 -8.89
CA LEU A 45 3.98 3.91 -8.55
C LEU A 45 4.45 5.35 -8.35
N ILE A 46 5.60 5.55 -7.70
CA ILE A 46 6.18 6.87 -7.46
C ILE A 46 6.63 7.48 -8.80
N ASP A 47 7.50 6.78 -9.52
CA ASP A 47 8.21 7.34 -10.67
C ASP A 47 7.34 7.41 -11.94
N LYS A 48 6.52 6.39 -12.20
CA LYS A 48 5.71 6.32 -13.44
C LYS A 48 4.31 6.88 -13.27
N HIS A 49 3.74 6.76 -12.08
CA HIS A 49 2.37 7.20 -11.82
C HIS A 49 2.31 8.47 -10.97
N ASN A 50 3.47 9.07 -10.67
CA ASN A 50 3.61 10.31 -9.91
C ASN A 50 2.88 10.25 -8.56
N MET A 51 2.86 9.06 -7.96
CA MET A 51 2.22 8.83 -6.67
C MET A 51 3.09 9.46 -5.58
N TYR A 52 2.55 10.47 -4.90
CA TYR A 52 3.21 11.03 -3.73
C TYR A 52 3.03 10.10 -2.53
N LEU A 53 4.15 9.76 -1.90
CA LEU A 53 4.23 9.04 -0.63
C LEU A 53 5.05 9.89 0.33
N SER A 54 4.50 10.15 1.52
CA SER A 54 5.27 10.84 2.56
C SER A 54 6.35 9.90 3.12
N ASP A 55 7.43 10.49 3.61
CA ASP A 55 8.55 9.75 4.21
C ASP A 55 8.07 8.81 5.35
N GLU A 56 7.08 9.25 6.14
CA GLU A 56 6.47 8.43 7.19
C GLU A 56 5.86 7.13 6.64
N VAL A 57 5.22 7.19 5.47
CA VAL A 57 4.61 6.01 4.84
C VAL A 57 5.70 5.10 4.28
N ILE A 58 6.75 5.66 3.70
CA ILE A 58 7.91 4.89 3.20
C ILE A 58 8.59 4.14 4.35
N ASP A 59 8.86 4.82 5.47
CA ASP A 59 9.44 4.21 6.67
C ASP A 59 8.56 3.09 7.23
N LYS A 60 7.24 3.30 7.24
CA LYS A 60 6.28 2.29 7.70
C LYS A 60 6.28 1.06 6.80
N ILE A 61 6.39 1.25 5.48
CA ILE A 61 6.51 0.15 4.52
C ILE A 61 7.79 -0.64 4.79
N ALA A 62 8.93 0.04 4.94
CA ALA A 62 10.22 -0.60 5.20
C ALA A 62 10.17 -1.49 6.46
N ARG A 63 9.58 -0.99 7.56
CA ARG A 63 9.41 -1.76 8.81
C ARG A 63 8.47 -2.97 8.68
N MET A 64 7.61 -3.01 7.67
CA MET A 64 6.71 -4.15 7.42
C MET A 64 7.32 -5.21 6.51
N LEU A 65 8.44 -4.90 5.85
CA LEU A 65 9.18 -5.81 4.97
C LEU A 65 10.28 -6.57 5.72
N THR A 66 10.81 -6.00 6.81
CA THR A 66 11.77 -6.62 7.75
C THR A 66 11.08 -7.56 8.73
#